data_AF-A0AAX3YQ25-F1
#
_entry.id   AF-A0AAX3YQ25-F1
#
_cell.length_a   1.000
_cell.length_b   1.000
_cell.length_c   1.000
_cell.angle_alpha   90.00
_cell.angle_beta   90.00
_cell.angle_gamma   90.00
#
_symmetry.space_group_name_H-M   'P 1'
#
loop_
_entity.id
_entity.type
_entity.pdbx_description
1 polymer ?
#
loop_
_entity_poly.entity_id
_entity_poly.type
_entity_poly.pdbx_seq_one_letter_code
_entity_poly.pdbx_strand_id
1 'polypeptide(L)'
;MTAHAPESLPGRVVDRDNQGWFSTSDTSGNWVYSPGWSSPTCDYETLQATRSPLRPVLPVTSEDEHRIAELLASSGRQAIATLAAALEVVHYRARRERGWLDRPAESADYAKATLIAGRPGSWESSLLIDVILFGNGLNLPIEGLDVEQRRAAGPNRRVSTPNRDQLAEVFQRWVSDPQRYTEVAETLASIVSDFCDSHHGADGWRAVADQWLQPTSLDRDGFTVTYRLFYSRSQFYNDPGL
;
A
#
# COMPACT_ATOMS: atom_id res chain seq x y z
N MET A 1 -1.46 -31.48 -12.86
CA MET A 1 -2.07 -31.26 -11.53
C MET A 1 -3.27 -30.36 -11.72
N THR A 2 -4.47 -30.90 -11.61
CA THR A 2 -5.72 -30.13 -11.68
C THR A 2 -5.85 -29.32 -10.40
N ALA A 3 -5.67 -28.00 -10.49
CA ALA A 3 -6.04 -27.11 -9.40
C ALA A 3 -7.56 -27.24 -9.22
N HIS A 4 -8.00 -27.73 -8.06
CA HIS A 4 -9.42 -27.75 -7.73
C HIS A 4 -9.92 -26.31 -7.66
N ALA A 5 -11.04 -26.02 -8.34
CA ALA A 5 -11.72 -24.74 -8.18
C ALA A 5 -12.11 -24.56 -6.69
N PRO A 6 -11.97 -23.35 -6.12
CA PRO A 6 -12.30 -23.11 -4.72
C PRO A 6 -13.80 -23.35 -4.45
N GLU A 7 -14.13 -23.76 -3.22
CA GLU A 7 -15.53 -24.04 -2.79
C GLU A 7 -16.48 -22.84 -3.01
N SER A 8 -15.92 -21.62 -3.03
CA SER A 8 -16.56 -20.40 -3.51
C SER A 8 -15.54 -19.54 -4.26
N LEU A 9 -15.93 -19.01 -5.43
CA LEU A 9 -15.06 -18.13 -6.22
C LEU A 9 -14.82 -16.80 -5.47
N PRO A 10 -13.58 -16.28 -5.39
CA PRO A 10 -13.31 -15.01 -4.69
C PRO A 10 -13.96 -13.82 -5.38
N GLY A 11 -14.60 -12.91 -4.62
CA GLY A 11 -15.21 -11.71 -5.20
C GLY A 11 -14.21 -10.76 -5.87
N ARG A 12 -12.93 -10.81 -5.49
CA ARG A 12 -11.83 -10.06 -6.11
C ARG A 12 -10.56 -10.88 -6.13
N VAL A 13 -9.80 -10.76 -7.20
CA VAL A 13 -8.49 -11.41 -7.37
C VAL A 13 -7.49 -10.44 -8.02
N VAL A 14 -6.21 -10.67 -7.78
CA VAL A 14 -5.09 -10.00 -8.43
C VAL A 14 -4.28 -11.03 -9.20
N ASP A 15 -3.95 -10.73 -10.45
CA ASP A 15 -3.18 -11.65 -11.28
C ASP A 15 -1.65 -11.48 -11.16
N ARG A 16 -0.91 -12.24 -11.98
CA ARG A 16 0.56 -12.21 -12.05
C ARG A 16 1.16 -10.87 -12.47
N ASP A 17 0.39 -10.06 -13.20
CA ASP A 17 0.81 -8.77 -13.72
C ASP A 17 0.37 -7.62 -12.79
N ASN A 18 -0.14 -7.96 -11.60
CA ASN A 18 -0.74 -7.03 -10.63
C ASN A 18 -1.98 -6.29 -11.17
N GLN A 19 -2.71 -6.89 -12.12
CA GLN A 19 -4.02 -6.39 -12.52
C GLN A 19 -5.06 -6.88 -11.51
N GLY A 20 -5.87 -5.96 -11.00
CA GLY A 20 -7.05 -6.26 -10.20
C GLY A 20 -8.22 -6.71 -11.08
N TRP A 21 -8.94 -7.71 -10.61
CA TRP A 21 -10.15 -8.25 -11.23
C TRP A 21 -11.24 -8.36 -10.17
N PHE A 22 -12.45 -7.90 -10.48
CA PHE A 22 -13.62 -8.04 -9.61
C PHE A 22 -14.68 -8.90 -10.27
N SER A 23 -15.38 -9.67 -9.45
CA SER A 23 -16.51 -10.47 -9.90
C SER A 23 -17.70 -9.58 -10.24
N THR A 24 -18.39 -9.94 -11.31
CA THR A 24 -19.63 -9.32 -11.78
C THR A 24 -20.49 -10.37 -12.49
N SER A 25 -21.57 -9.93 -13.12
CA SER A 25 -22.44 -10.79 -13.93
C SER A 25 -22.39 -10.36 -15.39
N ASP A 26 -22.31 -11.32 -16.30
CA ASP A 26 -22.51 -11.05 -17.73
C ASP A 26 -24.00 -10.79 -18.05
N THR A 27 -24.31 -10.53 -19.33
CA THR A 27 -25.69 -10.31 -19.79
C THR A 27 -26.62 -11.51 -19.59
N SER A 28 -26.07 -12.70 -19.38
CA SER A 28 -26.78 -13.95 -19.10
C SER A 28 -26.87 -14.25 -17.60
N GLY A 29 -26.32 -13.39 -16.74
CA GLY A 29 -26.30 -13.58 -15.29
C GLY A 29 -25.19 -14.51 -14.79
N ASN A 30 -24.28 -14.96 -15.65
CA ASN A 30 -23.18 -15.84 -15.23
C ASN A 30 -22.12 -15.04 -14.47
N TRP A 31 -21.48 -15.70 -13.50
CA TRP A 31 -20.37 -15.12 -12.75
C TRP A 31 -19.13 -14.99 -13.62
N VAL A 32 -18.65 -13.77 -13.79
CA VAL A 32 -17.47 -13.43 -14.60
C VAL A 32 -16.60 -12.40 -13.88
N TYR A 33 -15.38 -12.21 -14.33
CA TYR A 33 -14.44 -11.23 -13.81
C TYR A 33 -14.22 -10.11 -14.82
N SER A 34 -14.07 -8.89 -14.31
CA SER A 34 -13.70 -7.72 -15.11
C SER A 34 -12.51 -6.99 -14.48
N PRO A 35 -11.57 -6.46 -15.27
CA PRO A 35 -10.48 -5.62 -14.77
C PRO A 35 -10.90 -4.15 -14.56
N GLY A 36 -12.11 -3.76 -14.99
CA GLY A 36 -12.59 -2.38 -14.92
C GLY A 36 -13.98 -2.18 -15.50
N TRP A 37 -14.58 -1.01 -15.27
CA TRP A 37 -15.81 -0.63 -15.93
C TRP A 37 -15.59 -0.59 -17.45
N SER A 38 -16.51 -1.19 -18.22
CA SER A 38 -16.46 -1.28 -19.69
C SER A 38 -15.32 -2.14 -20.30
N SER A 39 -14.59 -2.90 -19.49
CA SER A 39 -13.62 -3.88 -19.98
C SER A 39 -14.29 -5.22 -20.32
N PRO A 40 -13.76 -5.99 -21.30
CA PRO A 40 -14.25 -7.34 -21.56
C PRO A 40 -14.20 -8.21 -20.31
N THR A 41 -15.25 -8.97 -20.09
CA THR A 41 -15.32 -9.93 -18.98
C THR A 41 -14.66 -11.27 -19.36
N CYS A 42 -14.24 -12.02 -18.36
CA CYS A 42 -13.61 -13.33 -18.51
C CYS A 42 -14.12 -14.27 -17.40
N ASP A 43 -14.44 -15.53 -17.72
CA ASP A 43 -14.75 -16.52 -16.70
C ASP A 43 -13.50 -16.89 -15.87
N TYR A 44 -13.72 -17.48 -14.70
CA TYR A 44 -12.63 -17.78 -13.77
C TYR A 44 -11.62 -18.80 -14.33
N GLU A 45 -12.08 -19.82 -15.06
CA GLU A 45 -11.20 -20.87 -15.59
C GLU A 45 -10.26 -20.33 -16.67
N THR A 46 -10.79 -19.51 -17.57
CA THR A 46 -10.04 -18.80 -18.60
C THR A 46 -9.08 -17.80 -17.97
N LEU A 47 -9.53 -17.06 -16.97
CA LEU A 47 -8.67 -16.13 -16.24
C LEU A 47 -7.52 -16.87 -15.55
N GLN A 48 -7.81 -17.98 -14.87
CA GLN A 48 -6.81 -18.82 -14.23
C GLN A 48 -5.81 -19.39 -15.25
N ALA A 49 -6.28 -19.89 -16.39
CA ALA A 49 -5.41 -20.44 -17.44
C ALA A 49 -4.49 -19.38 -18.07
N THR A 50 -4.97 -18.14 -18.21
CA THR A 50 -4.27 -17.08 -18.96
C THR A 50 -3.53 -16.07 -18.09
N ARG A 51 -3.82 -15.99 -16.79
CA ARG A 51 -3.31 -14.94 -15.89
C ARG A 51 -2.77 -15.45 -14.55
N SER A 52 -2.72 -16.77 -14.32
CA SER A 52 -2.20 -17.36 -13.07
C SER A 52 -0.77 -16.89 -12.70
N PRO A 53 -0.46 -16.77 -11.39
CA PRO A 53 -1.34 -17.04 -10.25
C PRO A 53 -2.43 -15.97 -10.06
N LEU A 54 -3.65 -16.42 -9.74
CA LEU A 54 -4.73 -15.56 -9.26
C LEU A 54 -4.72 -15.57 -7.74
N ARG A 55 -4.50 -14.39 -7.16
CA ARG A 55 -4.40 -14.20 -5.72
C ARG A 55 -5.70 -13.56 -5.22
N PRO A 56 -6.51 -14.23 -4.38
CA PRO A 56 -7.69 -13.61 -3.80
C PRO A 56 -7.31 -12.38 -2.98
N VAL A 57 -8.10 -11.32 -3.12
CA VAL A 57 -7.98 -10.12 -2.27
C VAL A 57 -8.64 -10.43 -0.93
N LEU A 58 -7.83 -10.52 0.14
CA LEU A 58 -8.28 -10.93 1.46
C LEU A 58 -7.95 -9.85 2.52
N PRO A 59 -8.79 -9.71 3.56
CA PRO A 59 -8.49 -8.86 4.71
C PRO A 59 -7.15 -9.21 5.34
N VAL A 60 -6.48 -8.22 5.92
CA VAL A 60 -5.23 -8.40 6.67
C VAL A 60 -5.37 -9.49 7.73
N THR A 61 -4.27 -10.19 8.03
CA THR A 61 -4.26 -11.15 9.14
C THR A 61 -4.22 -10.39 10.46
N SER A 62 -4.80 -10.98 11.51
CA SER A 62 -4.67 -10.41 12.86
C SER A 62 -3.21 -10.33 13.30
N GLU A 63 -2.37 -11.29 12.91
CA GLU A 63 -0.93 -11.27 13.19
C GLU A 63 -0.24 -10.03 12.62
N ASP A 64 -0.44 -9.73 11.33
CA ASP A 64 0.15 -8.55 10.70
C ASP A 64 -0.43 -7.25 11.28
N GLU A 65 -1.72 -7.23 11.63
CA GLU A 65 -2.36 -6.08 12.29
C GLU A 65 -1.72 -5.76 13.63
N HIS A 66 -1.58 -6.76 14.52
CA HIS A 66 -0.90 -6.60 15.80
C HIS A 66 0.55 -6.19 15.60
N ARG A 67 1.24 -6.79 14.62
CA ARG A 67 2.63 -6.46 14.34
C ARG A 67 2.81 -5.01 13.90
N ILE A 68 1.93 -4.51 13.04
CA ILE A 68 1.97 -3.11 12.60
C ILE A 68 1.68 -2.18 13.80
N ALA A 69 0.69 -2.49 14.64
CA ALA A 69 0.39 -1.71 15.84
C ALA A 69 1.60 -1.60 16.79
N GLU A 70 2.33 -2.69 17.02
CA GLU A 70 3.58 -2.68 17.80
C GLU A 70 4.67 -1.79 17.17
N LEU A 71 4.81 -1.86 15.85
CA LEU A 71 5.78 -1.05 15.11
C LEU A 71 5.39 0.44 15.10
N LEU A 72 4.10 0.77 15.08
CA LEU A 72 3.60 2.14 15.28
C LEU A 72 3.94 2.64 16.68
N ALA A 73 3.60 1.87 17.71
CA ALA A 73 3.86 2.22 19.11
C ALA A 73 5.36 2.45 19.38
N SER A 74 6.21 1.53 18.92
CA SER A 74 7.66 1.64 19.12
C SER A 74 8.31 2.76 18.30
N SER A 75 7.70 3.18 17.19
CA SER A 75 8.16 4.34 16.40
C SER A 75 7.74 5.67 17.00
N GLY A 76 6.68 5.69 17.83
CA GLY A 76 6.11 6.91 18.41
C GLY A 76 5.86 7.98 17.35
N ARG A 77 6.38 9.19 17.55
CA ARG A 77 6.20 10.30 16.61
C ARG A 77 6.85 10.11 15.23
N GLN A 78 7.71 9.11 15.06
CA GLN A 78 8.28 8.79 13.75
C GLN A 78 7.41 7.82 12.94
N ALA A 79 6.31 7.31 13.50
CA ALA A 79 5.55 6.20 12.91
C ALA A 79 5.06 6.48 11.49
N ILE A 80 4.43 7.64 11.24
CA ILE A 80 3.89 7.97 9.91
C ILE A 80 4.99 8.12 8.85
N ALA A 81 6.08 8.82 9.17
CA ALA A 81 7.22 8.96 8.28
C ALA A 81 7.89 7.60 8.01
N THR A 82 8.00 6.76 9.03
CA THR A 82 8.55 5.41 8.93
C THR A 82 7.70 4.50 8.04
N LEU A 83 6.38 4.60 8.17
CA LEU A 83 5.43 3.81 7.38
C LEU A 83 5.42 4.24 5.91
N ALA A 84 5.44 5.54 5.62
CA ALA A 84 5.61 6.05 4.25
C ALA A 84 6.94 5.61 3.61
N ALA A 85 8.04 5.67 4.38
CA ALA A 85 9.34 5.19 3.93
C ALA A 85 9.35 3.67 3.67
N ALA A 86 8.60 2.88 4.46
CA ALA A 86 8.51 1.44 4.27
C ALA A 86 7.73 1.06 2.99
N LEU A 87 6.63 1.76 2.71
CA LEU A 87 5.88 1.60 1.45
C LEU A 87 6.76 1.89 0.23
N GLU A 88 7.60 2.93 0.33
CA GLU A 88 8.53 3.24 -0.73
C GLU A 88 9.60 2.16 -0.93
N VAL A 89 10.07 1.52 0.14
CA VAL A 89 11.01 0.39 0.02
C VAL A 89 10.40 -0.74 -0.82
N VAL A 90 9.12 -1.09 -0.59
CA VAL A 90 8.42 -2.11 -1.40
C VAL A 90 8.27 -1.67 -2.84
N HIS A 91 7.87 -0.42 -3.07
CA HIS A 91 7.79 0.15 -4.42
C HIS A 91 9.14 0.09 -5.14
N TYR A 92 10.24 0.49 -4.48
CA TYR A 92 11.59 0.42 -5.04
C TYR A 92 12.02 -1.02 -5.38
N ARG A 93 11.74 -2.00 -4.50
CA ARG A 93 12.00 -3.42 -4.77
C ARG A 93 11.25 -3.92 -6.00
N ALA A 94 9.96 -3.59 -6.14
CA ALA A 94 9.18 -3.94 -7.32
C ALA A 94 9.73 -3.28 -8.60
N ARG A 95 10.21 -2.03 -8.52
CA ARG A 95 10.89 -1.39 -9.67
C ARG A 95 12.18 -2.12 -10.05
N ARG A 96 12.98 -2.50 -9.05
CA ARG A 96 14.24 -3.25 -9.22
C ARG A 96 14.02 -4.59 -9.92
N GLU A 97 12.98 -5.31 -9.55
CA GLU A 97 12.61 -6.59 -10.16
C GLU A 97 12.20 -6.44 -11.63
N ARG A 98 11.65 -5.28 -12.01
CA ARG A 98 11.15 -5.00 -13.37
C ARG A 98 12.10 -4.14 -14.21
N GLY A 99 13.41 -4.25 -13.97
CA GLY A 99 14.44 -3.62 -14.81
C GLY A 99 14.74 -2.15 -14.49
N TRP A 100 14.09 -1.56 -13.49
CA TRP A 100 14.43 -0.26 -12.91
C TRP A 100 14.77 0.85 -13.92
N LEU A 101 16.05 1.21 -14.07
CA LEU A 101 16.51 2.29 -14.96
C LEU A 101 16.58 1.87 -16.43
N ASP A 102 16.69 0.58 -16.73
CA ASP A 102 16.67 0.08 -18.11
C ASP A 102 15.27 0.21 -18.71
N ARG A 103 14.24 0.17 -17.85
CA ARG A 103 12.81 0.24 -18.21
C ARG A 103 12.06 1.16 -17.24
N PRO A 104 12.32 2.48 -17.27
CA PRO A 104 11.89 3.38 -16.21
C PRO A 104 10.37 3.50 -16.10
N ALA A 105 9.66 3.59 -17.24
CA ALA A 105 8.20 3.68 -17.27
C ALA A 105 7.56 2.34 -16.85
N GLU A 106 7.92 1.24 -17.52
CA GLU A 106 7.37 -0.09 -17.23
C GLU A 106 7.60 -0.52 -15.77
N SER A 107 8.79 -0.26 -15.23
CA SER A 107 9.09 -0.59 -13.84
C SER A 107 8.28 0.25 -12.86
N ALA A 108 8.06 1.54 -13.15
CA ALA A 108 7.26 2.41 -12.32
C ALA A 108 5.78 2.00 -12.33
N ASP A 109 5.23 1.67 -13.50
CA ASP A 109 3.83 1.22 -13.61
C ASP A 109 3.62 -0.12 -12.91
N TYR A 110 4.55 -1.06 -13.06
CA TYR A 110 4.51 -2.33 -12.35
C TYR A 110 4.58 -2.16 -10.83
N ALA A 111 5.48 -1.29 -10.34
CA ALA A 111 5.62 -1.04 -8.91
C ALA A 111 4.41 -0.33 -8.30
N LYS A 112 3.78 0.60 -9.04
CA LYS A 112 2.50 1.19 -8.64
C LYS A 112 1.41 0.12 -8.56
N ALA A 113 1.24 -0.65 -9.63
CA ALA A 113 0.25 -1.73 -9.70
C ALA A 113 0.42 -2.73 -8.54
N THR A 114 1.67 -3.08 -8.20
CA THR A 114 1.99 -3.97 -7.07
C THR A 114 1.35 -3.54 -5.76
N LEU A 115 1.24 -2.24 -5.48
CA LEU A 115 0.71 -1.73 -4.21
C LEU A 115 -0.80 -1.40 -4.25
N ILE A 116 -1.38 -1.20 -5.44
CA ILE A 116 -2.78 -0.76 -5.61
C ILE A 116 -3.69 -1.80 -6.27
N ALA A 117 -3.19 -2.98 -6.62
CA ALA A 117 -3.89 -3.96 -7.45
C ALA A 117 -5.27 -4.39 -6.93
N GLY A 118 -5.52 -4.35 -5.62
CA GLY A 118 -6.82 -4.74 -5.05
C GLY A 118 -7.98 -3.80 -5.40
N ARG A 119 -7.67 -2.51 -5.62
CA ARG A 119 -8.64 -1.48 -6.00
C ARG A 119 -7.97 -0.31 -6.73
N PRO A 120 -7.47 -0.53 -7.96
CA PRO A 120 -6.89 0.55 -8.75
C PRO A 120 -7.97 1.61 -9.04
N GLY A 121 -7.60 2.88 -8.92
CA GLY A 121 -8.50 4.01 -9.17
C GLY A 121 -9.37 4.45 -7.99
N SER A 122 -9.28 3.80 -6.82
CA SER A 122 -9.85 4.38 -5.60
C SER A 122 -9.08 5.64 -5.19
N TRP A 123 -9.73 6.51 -4.42
CA TRP A 123 -9.08 7.72 -3.93
C TRP A 123 -7.97 7.37 -2.92
N GLU A 124 -8.13 6.32 -2.11
CA GLU A 124 -7.09 5.80 -1.20
C GLU A 124 -5.88 5.30 -1.98
N SER A 125 -6.11 4.55 -3.07
CA SER A 125 -5.02 4.09 -3.96
C SER A 125 -4.29 5.27 -4.60
N SER A 126 -4.99 6.34 -4.97
CA SER A 126 -4.37 7.57 -5.48
C SER A 126 -3.47 8.22 -4.42
N LEU A 127 -3.98 8.40 -3.20
CA LEU A 127 -3.19 8.96 -2.09
C LEU A 127 -2.01 8.06 -1.69
N LEU A 128 -2.16 6.74 -1.80
CA LEU A 128 -1.06 5.80 -1.54
C LEU A 128 0.14 6.08 -2.47
N ILE A 129 -0.11 6.42 -3.74
CA ILE A 129 0.97 6.81 -4.66
C ILE A 129 1.67 8.08 -4.19
N ASP A 130 0.92 9.10 -3.76
CA ASP A 130 1.51 10.34 -3.26
C ASP A 130 2.31 10.11 -1.96
N VAL A 131 1.82 9.25 -1.07
CA VAL A 131 2.53 8.84 0.14
C VAL A 131 3.82 8.08 -0.17
N ILE A 132 3.84 7.23 -1.20
CA ILE A 132 5.07 6.56 -1.67
C ILE A 132 6.09 7.58 -2.16
N LEU A 133 5.65 8.60 -2.90
CA LEU A 133 6.53 9.68 -3.38
C LEU A 133 7.09 10.51 -2.22
N PHE A 134 6.26 10.81 -1.21
CA PHE A 134 6.71 11.42 0.04
C PHE A 134 7.75 10.53 0.75
N GLY A 135 7.49 9.23 0.85
CA GLY A 135 8.44 8.24 1.39
C GLY A 135 9.77 8.17 0.65
N ASN A 136 9.78 8.42 -0.66
CA ASN A 136 11.01 8.46 -1.47
C ASN A 136 11.91 9.62 -1.04
N GLY A 137 11.32 10.79 -0.75
CA GLY A 137 12.06 11.92 -0.18
C GLY A 137 12.68 11.60 1.18
N LEU A 138 12.00 10.79 2.00
CA LEU A 138 12.52 10.32 3.28
C LEU A 138 13.65 9.30 3.13
N ASN A 139 13.61 8.42 2.13
CA ASN A 139 14.66 7.42 1.90
C ASN A 139 15.88 7.95 1.14
N LEU A 140 15.80 9.14 0.54
CA LEU A 140 16.87 9.75 -0.25
C LEU A 140 17.24 11.15 0.28
N PRO A 141 17.65 11.31 1.54
CA PRO A 141 17.77 12.64 2.16
C PRO A 141 18.93 13.51 1.64
N ILE A 142 19.96 12.92 1.04
CA ILE A 142 21.16 13.63 0.57
C ILE A 142 21.01 13.97 -0.92
N GLU A 143 21.16 15.22 -1.32
CA GLU A 143 21.15 15.62 -2.73
C GLU A 143 22.54 15.55 -3.39
N GLY A 144 22.59 15.57 -4.72
CA GLY A 144 23.85 15.62 -5.49
C GLY A 144 24.60 14.30 -5.66
N LEU A 145 24.08 13.20 -5.09
CA LEU A 145 24.57 11.84 -5.26
C LEU A 145 23.64 11.01 -6.17
N ASP A 146 24.13 9.90 -6.71
CA ASP A 146 23.26 8.96 -7.42
C ASP A 146 22.30 8.22 -6.47
N VAL A 147 21.27 7.58 -7.02
CA VAL A 147 20.20 6.96 -6.21
C VAL A 147 20.71 5.86 -5.29
N GLU A 148 21.67 5.04 -5.72
CA GLU A 148 22.21 3.92 -4.93
C GLU A 148 23.03 4.47 -3.75
N GLN A 149 23.88 5.46 -4.00
CA GLN A 149 24.65 6.15 -2.96
C GLN A 149 23.74 6.83 -1.93
N ARG A 150 22.67 7.49 -2.39
CA ARG A 150 21.68 8.12 -1.49
C ARG A 150 20.99 7.10 -0.60
N ARG A 151 20.62 5.93 -1.12
CA ARG A 151 20.03 4.85 -0.30
C ARG A 151 21.03 4.25 0.68
N ALA A 152 22.28 4.07 0.24
CA ALA A 152 23.35 3.54 1.09
C ALA A 152 23.67 4.44 2.29
N ALA A 153 23.45 5.76 2.15
CA ALA A 153 23.60 6.72 3.24
C ALA A 153 22.51 6.61 4.33
N GLY A 154 21.44 5.85 4.07
CA GLY A 154 20.34 5.64 4.99
C GLY A 154 19.24 6.71 4.89
N PRO A 155 18.08 6.46 5.52
CA PRO A 155 16.94 7.36 5.45
C PRO A 155 17.14 8.62 6.31
N ASN A 156 16.25 9.58 6.11
CA ASN A 156 16.12 10.76 6.95
C ASN A 156 15.95 10.36 8.43
N ARG A 157 16.50 11.15 9.36
CA ARG A 157 16.35 10.98 10.82
C ARG A 157 14.89 10.94 11.33
N ARG A 158 13.92 11.33 10.50
CA ARG A 158 12.48 11.22 10.78
C ARG A 158 11.98 9.76 10.70
N VAL A 159 12.80 8.84 10.19
CA VAL A 159 12.47 7.44 9.97
C VAL A 159 13.19 6.55 10.98
N SER A 160 12.45 5.67 11.66
CA SER A 160 13.02 4.56 12.40
C SER A 160 13.46 3.48 11.41
N THR A 161 14.75 3.38 11.11
CA THR A 161 15.29 2.39 10.16
C THR A 161 14.89 0.94 10.49
N PRO A 162 15.07 0.44 11.73
CA PRO A 162 14.69 -0.95 12.04
C PRO A 162 13.19 -1.21 11.90
N ASN A 163 12.33 -0.23 12.20
CA ASN A 163 10.89 -0.40 12.07
C ASN A 163 10.44 -0.26 10.60
N ARG A 164 11.07 0.60 9.82
CA ARG A 164 10.85 0.73 8.37
C ARG A 164 11.07 -0.61 7.69
N ASP A 165 12.19 -1.27 7.98
CA ASP A 165 12.57 -2.51 7.30
C ASP A 165 11.59 -3.64 7.63
N GLN A 166 11.15 -3.73 8.89
CA GLN A 166 10.15 -4.70 9.33
C GLN A 166 8.75 -4.42 8.74
N LEU A 167 8.33 -3.15 8.67
CA LEU A 167 7.10 -2.77 7.99
C LEU A 167 7.17 -3.12 6.50
N ALA A 168 8.31 -2.86 5.85
CA ALA A 168 8.50 -3.19 4.44
C ALA A 168 8.46 -4.70 4.19
N GLU A 169 8.90 -5.53 5.14
CA GLU A 169 8.73 -6.99 5.07
C GLU A 169 7.26 -7.41 5.14
N VAL A 170 6.48 -6.84 6.07
CA VAL A 170 5.03 -7.09 6.16
C VAL A 170 4.34 -6.72 4.84
N PHE A 171 4.60 -5.50 4.35
CA PHE A 171 3.97 -4.99 3.14
C PHE A 171 4.42 -5.76 1.89
N GLN A 172 5.68 -6.19 1.82
CA GLN A 172 6.15 -7.06 0.75
C GLN A 172 5.35 -8.37 0.72
N ARG A 173 5.14 -9.02 1.88
CA ARG A 173 4.34 -10.25 1.94
C ARG A 173 2.91 -10.03 1.43
N TRP A 174 2.28 -8.93 1.83
CA TRP A 174 0.91 -8.58 1.39
C TRP A 174 0.75 -8.52 -0.12
N VAL A 175 1.79 -8.10 -0.83
CA VAL A 175 1.74 -7.86 -2.29
C VAL A 175 2.45 -8.93 -3.12
N SER A 176 3.17 -9.87 -2.50
CA SER A 176 3.90 -10.92 -3.22
C SER A 176 3.50 -12.36 -2.87
N ASP A 177 2.65 -12.57 -1.86
CA ASP A 177 2.18 -13.91 -1.51
C ASP A 177 1.40 -14.54 -2.68
N PRO A 178 1.79 -15.73 -3.20
CA PRO A 178 1.10 -16.37 -4.32
C PRO A 178 -0.32 -16.87 -3.97
N GLN A 179 -0.69 -16.93 -2.69
CA GLN A 179 -1.99 -17.43 -2.23
C GLN A 179 -2.98 -16.31 -1.87
N ARG A 180 -2.53 -15.06 -1.77
CA ARG A 180 -3.38 -13.94 -1.35
C ARG A 180 -2.78 -12.58 -1.70
N TYR A 181 -3.65 -11.58 -1.78
CA TYR A 181 -3.27 -10.18 -1.87
C TYR A 181 -4.00 -9.40 -0.77
N THR A 182 -3.33 -8.49 -0.08
CA THR A 182 -3.96 -7.60 0.90
C THR A 182 -3.94 -6.15 0.40
N GLU A 183 -5.09 -5.48 0.47
CA GLU A 183 -5.24 -4.11 -0.01
C GLU A 183 -4.50 -3.12 0.89
N VAL A 184 -3.38 -2.61 0.41
CA VAL A 184 -2.46 -1.80 1.22
C VAL A 184 -3.11 -0.52 1.76
N ALA A 185 -3.71 0.29 0.88
CA ALA A 185 -4.21 1.62 1.23
C ALA A 185 -5.32 1.58 2.31
N GLU A 186 -6.40 0.84 2.03
CA GLU A 186 -7.55 0.75 2.95
C GLU A 186 -7.18 0.04 4.26
N THR A 187 -6.35 -1.00 4.19
CA THR A 187 -5.87 -1.72 5.39
C THR A 187 -5.07 -0.78 6.30
N LEU A 188 -4.12 -0.03 5.74
CA LEU A 188 -3.30 0.88 6.55
C LEU A 188 -4.11 2.06 7.09
N ALA A 189 -5.08 2.57 6.33
CA ALA A 189 -6.01 3.57 6.82
C ALA A 189 -6.80 3.07 8.05
N SER A 190 -7.26 1.81 8.04
CA SER A 190 -7.93 1.22 9.20
C SER A 190 -6.97 1.06 10.37
N ILE A 191 -5.86 0.34 10.18
CA ILE A 191 -4.94 0.00 11.27
C ILE A 191 -4.42 1.27 11.96
N VAL A 192 -3.99 2.28 11.20
CA VAL A 192 -3.45 3.52 11.78
C VAL A 192 -4.54 4.30 12.51
N SER A 193 -5.73 4.42 11.92
CA SER A 193 -6.85 5.14 12.54
C SER A 193 -7.30 4.46 13.83
N ASP A 194 -7.50 3.15 13.79
CA ASP A 194 -7.94 2.33 14.93
C ASP A 194 -6.89 2.35 16.04
N PHE A 195 -5.60 2.27 15.69
CA PHE A 195 -4.49 2.39 16.64
C PHE A 195 -4.53 3.75 17.35
N CYS A 196 -4.64 4.84 16.58
CA CYS A 196 -4.66 6.19 17.12
C CYS A 196 -5.86 6.43 18.04
N ASP A 197 -7.06 6.08 17.58
CA ASP A 197 -8.29 6.26 18.33
C ASP A 197 -8.26 5.48 19.64
N SER A 198 -7.82 4.21 19.60
CA SER A 198 -7.83 3.32 20.76
C SER A 198 -6.77 3.67 21.81
N HIS A 199 -5.60 4.17 21.41
CA HIS A 199 -4.49 4.43 22.34
C HIS A 199 -4.39 5.88 22.81
N HIS A 200 -4.89 6.82 22.00
CA HIS A 200 -4.61 8.24 22.18
C HIS A 200 -5.83 9.14 21.95
N GLY A 201 -6.96 8.59 21.46
CA GLY A 201 -8.17 9.35 21.21
C GLY A 201 -7.93 10.56 20.29
N ALA A 202 -8.41 11.74 20.70
CA ALA A 202 -8.29 12.97 19.91
C ALA A 202 -6.83 13.41 19.66
N ASP A 203 -5.88 12.99 20.49
CA ASP A 203 -4.45 13.29 20.32
C ASP A 203 -3.72 12.26 19.42
N GLY A 204 -4.46 11.30 18.84
CA GLY A 204 -3.91 10.18 18.07
C GLY A 204 -2.91 10.58 17.00
N TRP A 205 -3.29 11.45 16.07
CA TRP A 205 -2.37 11.92 15.04
C TRP A 205 -1.12 12.58 15.63
N ARG A 206 -1.27 13.42 16.65
CA ARG A 206 -0.16 14.12 17.31
C ARG A 206 0.82 13.17 17.99
N ALA A 207 0.34 12.02 18.48
CA ALA A 207 1.15 11.01 19.13
C ALA A 207 2.03 10.22 18.14
N VAL A 208 1.54 9.99 16.92
CA VAL A 208 2.22 9.13 15.92
C VAL A 208 2.94 9.90 14.80
N ALA A 209 2.62 11.19 14.64
CA ALA A 209 3.20 12.05 13.62
C ALA A 209 4.21 13.05 14.20
N ASP A 210 5.30 13.28 13.47
CA ASP A 210 6.32 14.23 13.90
C ASP A 210 5.85 15.68 13.69
N GLN A 211 6.67 16.64 14.10
CA GLN A 211 6.33 18.07 14.01
C GLN A 211 6.13 18.58 12.57
N TRP A 212 6.67 17.89 11.57
CA TRP A 212 6.57 18.27 10.16
C TRP A 212 5.32 17.70 9.49
N LEU A 213 4.63 16.78 10.16
CA LEU A 213 3.34 16.24 9.72
C LEU A 213 2.21 16.75 10.61
N GLN A 214 2.33 17.96 11.15
CA GLN A 214 1.25 18.61 11.88
C GLN A 214 0.50 19.58 10.98
N PRO A 215 -0.77 19.94 11.28
CA PRO A 215 -1.56 20.86 10.47
C PRO A 215 -0.90 22.22 10.22
N THR A 216 -0.06 22.68 11.16
CA THR A 216 0.66 23.97 11.08
C THR A 216 2.06 23.87 10.49
N SER A 217 2.45 22.70 9.98
CA SER A 217 3.78 22.47 9.43
C SER A 217 4.01 23.20 8.11
N LEU A 218 5.30 23.39 7.76
CA LEU A 218 5.71 23.93 6.47
C LEU A 218 5.56 22.92 5.33
N ASP A 219 5.64 21.62 5.65
CA ASP A 219 5.46 20.51 4.71
C ASP A 219 3.97 20.17 4.57
N ARG A 220 3.21 21.14 4.04
CA ARG A 220 1.74 21.03 3.93
C ARG A 220 1.31 19.86 3.06
N ASP A 221 2.05 19.60 1.98
CA ASP A 221 1.73 18.51 1.06
C ASP A 221 1.97 17.16 1.74
N GLY A 222 3.13 16.98 2.39
CA GLY A 222 3.44 15.77 3.16
C GLY A 222 2.43 15.50 4.27
N PHE A 223 2.04 16.54 5.03
CA PHE A 223 0.95 16.44 5.99
C PHE A 223 -0.37 16.01 5.32
N THR A 224 -0.78 16.71 4.26
CA THR A 224 -2.07 16.48 3.60
C THR A 224 -2.19 15.05 3.08
N VAL A 225 -1.21 14.56 2.33
CA VAL A 225 -1.30 13.22 1.71
C VAL A 225 -1.26 12.11 2.76
N THR A 226 -0.42 12.24 3.79
CA THR A 226 -0.30 11.23 4.84
C THR A 226 -1.50 11.24 5.80
N TYR A 227 -2.00 12.41 6.18
CA TYR A 227 -3.16 12.55 7.04
C TYR A 227 -4.43 12.04 6.37
N ARG A 228 -4.67 12.46 5.13
CA ARG A 228 -5.85 12.04 4.35
C ARG A 228 -5.84 10.55 4.04
N LEU A 229 -4.68 9.89 3.94
CA LEU A 229 -4.65 8.44 3.79
C LEU A 229 -4.82 7.76 5.15
N PHE A 230 -3.83 7.92 6.03
CA PHE A 230 -3.69 7.07 7.22
C PHE A 230 -4.69 7.38 8.32
N TYR A 231 -5.22 8.60 8.38
CA TYR A 231 -6.13 9.04 9.43
C TYR A 231 -7.59 9.14 8.97
N SER A 232 -7.89 8.83 7.70
CA SER A 232 -9.23 9.01 7.10
C SER A 232 -10.37 8.26 7.76
N ARG A 233 -10.06 7.22 8.53
CA ARG A 233 -11.05 6.38 9.20
C ARG A 233 -11.19 6.70 10.69
N SER A 234 -10.36 7.60 11.21
CA SER A 234 -10.45 8.03 12.62
C SER A 234 -11.76 8.78 12.85
N GLN A 235 -12.37 8.58 14.00
CA GLN A 235 -13.52 9.39 14.41
C GLN A 235 -13.15 10.86 14.66
N PHE A 236 -11.85 11.16 14.78
CA PHE A 236 -11.28 12.50 14.96
C PHE A 236 -10.71 13.06 13.66
N TYR A 237 -10.95 12.41 12.52
CA TYR A 237 -10.53 12.91 11.23
C TYR A 237 -11.20 14.24 10.89
N ASN A 238 -10.40 15.20 10.45
CA ASN A 238 -10.87 16.49 9.96
C ASN A 238 -10.17 16.82 8.64
N ASP A 239 -10.85 16.63 7.51
CA ASP A 239 -10.25 16.73 6.18
C ASP A 239 -9.63 18.11 5.96
N PRO A 240 -8.31 18.22 5.74
CA PRO A 240 -7.65 19.51 5.51
C PRO A 240 -7.96 20.13 4.14
N GLY A 241 -8.61 19.39 3.22
CA GLY A 241 -9.04 19.86 1.90
C GLY A 241 -10.48 20.38 1.85
N LEU A 242 -11.23 20.32 2.96
CA LEU A 242 -12.58 20.85 3.13
C LEU A 242 -12.57 22.08 4.05
#